data_AF-A0A2H1V6B2-F1
#
_entry.id   AF-A0A2H1V6B2-F1
#
_cell.length_a   1.000
_cell.length_b   1.000
_cell.length_c   1.000
_cell.angle_alpha   90.00
_cell.angle_beta   90.00
_cell.angle_gamma   90.00
#
_symmetry.space_group_name_H-M   'P 1'
#
loop_
_entity.id
_entity.type
_entity.pdbx_description
1 polymer ?
#
loop_
_entity_poly.entity_id
_entity_poly.type
_entity_poly.pdbx_seq_one_letter_code
_entity_poly.pdbx_strand_id
1 'polypeptide(L)'
;SSSLTDLISAFDTKAQAHSDLQKVTAFSGSFDKSHKPTFSKDEYGKPIPGSMTEFRGAEAQARVCTEMKELCEIINEYGKTPCKSLLPPELKDATKVISFGELFT
;
A
#
# COMPACT_ATOMS: atom_id res chain seq x y z
N SER A 1 19.39 -24.55 23.43
CA SER A 1 20.02 -25.04 22.19
C SER A 1 19.02 -25.92 21.46
N SER A 2 18.67 -25.59 20.22
CA SER A 2 17.84 -26.44 19.35
C SER A 2 18.66 -27.66 18.90
N SER A 3 18.05 -28.84 18.83
CA SER A 3 18.73 -30.02 18.33
C SER A 3 18.92 -29.95 16.81
N LEU A 4 19.89 -30.69 16.27
CA LEU A 4 20.10 -30.79 14.81
C LEU A 4 18.81 -31.21 14.09
N THR A 5 18.07 -32.14 14.69
CA THR A 5 16.79 -32.65 14.17
C THR A 5 15.73 -31.55 14.09
N ASP A 6 15.68 -30.66 15.08
CA ASP A 6 14.75 -29.52 15.07
C ASP A 6 15.06 -28.55 13.93
N LEU A 7 16.35 -28.31 13.67
CA LEU A 7 16.80 -27.44 12.57
C LEU A 7 16.47 -28.03 11.20
N ILE A 8 16.70 -29.34 11.01
CA ILE A 8 16.34 -30.05 9.77
C ILE A 8 14.83 -29.96 9.55
N SER A 9 14.04 -30.27 10.58
CA SER A 9 12.58 -30.25 10.49
C SER A 9 12.04 -28.85 10.17
N ALA A 10 12.61 -27.80 10.79
CA ALA A 10 12.24 -26.41 10.51
C ALA A 10 12.62 -25.99 9.08
N PHE A 11 13.77 -26.44 8.57
CA PHE A 11 14.20 -26.19 7.21
C PHE A 11 13.26 -26.87 6.20
N ASP A 12 12.95 -28.15 6.39
CA ASP A 12 12.08 -28.91 5.50
C ASP A 12 10.67 -28.30 5.46
N THR A 13 10.15 -27.89 6.62
CA THR A 13 8.87 -27.17 6.71
C THR A 13 8.89 -25.89 5.88
N LYS A 14 9.98 -25.12 5.96
CA LYS A 14 10.13 -23.87 5.20
C LYS A 14 10.32 -24.10 3.70
N ALA A 15 11.06 -25.14 3.32
CA ALA A 15 11.29 -25.53 1.94
C ALA A 15 9.99 -26.00 1.27
N GLN A 16 9.17 -26.76 1.99
CA GLN A 16 7.86 -27.21 1.51
C GLN A 16 6.90 -26.03 1.33
N ALA A 17 6.77 -25.16 2.34
CA ALA A 17 5.94 -23.96 2.25
C ALA A 17 6.35 -23.04 1.10
N HIS A 18 7.66 -22.85 0.89
CA HIS A 18 8.18 -22.11 -0.26
C HIS A 18 7.78 -22.76 -1.59
N SER A 19 7.95 -24.07 -1.72
CA SER A 19 7.61 -24.81 -2.94
C SER A 19 6.11 -24.70 -3.27
N ASP A 20 5.25 -24.72 -2.26
CA ASP A 20 3.80 -24.56 -2.45
C ASP A 20 3.41 -23.12 -2.83
N LEU A 21 4.05 -22.10 -2.26
CA LEU A 21 3.85 -20.70 -2.67
C LEU A 21 4.32 -20.44 -4.11
N GLN A 22 5.39 -21.08 -4.56
CA GLN A 22 5.85 -20.93 -5.94
C GLN A 22 4.79 -21.44 -6.93
N LYS A 23 4.05 -22.51 -6.60
CA LYS A 23 2.99 -23.04 -7.48
C LYS A 23 1.88 -22.04 -7.78
N VAL A 24 1.55 -21.16 -6.83
CA VAL A 24 0.50 -20.14 -6.99
C VAL A 24 1.01 -18.78 -7.50
N THR A 25 2.33 -18.59 -7.55
CA THR A 25 2.95 -17.32 -7.94
C THR A 25 3.12 -17.27 -9.45
N ALA A 26 2.38 -16.41 -10.14
CA ALA A 26 2.36 -16.33 -11.61
C ALA A 26 3.72 -16.07 -12.28
N PHE A 27 4.68 -15.51 -11.55
CA PHE A 27 6.03 -15.18 -12.03
C PHE A 27 7.08 -16.22 -11.63
N SER A 28 6.68 -17.33 -11.00
CA SER A 28 7.62 -18.41 -10.68
C SER A 28 7.85 -19.32 -11.89
N GLY A 29 9.02 -19.98 -11.92
CA GLY A 29 9.28 -21.05 -12.88
C GLY A 29 8.49 -22.34 -12.61
N SER A 30 7.73 -22.40 -11.52
CA SER A 30 6.97 -23.58 -11.08
C SER A 30 5.47 -23.28 -10.99
N PHE A 31 5.02 -22.22 -11.66
CA PHE A 31 3.63 -21.78 -11.61
C PHE A 31 2.70 -22.84 -12.20
N ASP A 32 1.76 -23.31 -11.39
CA ASP A 32 0.75 -24.27 -11.78
C ASP A 32 -0.59 -23.56 -12.02
N LYS A 33 -0.99 -23.45 -13.29
CA LYS A 33 -2.27 -22.84 -13.70
C LYS A 33 -3.49 -23.55 -13.12
N SER A 34 -3.34 -24.83 -12.74
CA SER A 34 -4.38 -25.66 -12.11
C SER A 34 -4.57 -25.29 -10.64
N HIS A 35 -3.51 -24.82 -9.98
CA HIS A 35 -3.47 -24.56 -8.55
C HIS A 35 -3.76 -23.09 -8.28
N LYS A 36 -5.05 -22.72 -8.31
CA LYS A 36 -5.49 -21.35 -8.04
C LYS A 36 -5.79 -21.16 -6.56
N PRO A 37 -5.33 -20.06 -5.94
CA PRO A 37 -5.79 -19.69 -4.61
C PRO A 37 -7.32 -19.52 -4.60
N THR A 38 -7.98 -20.13 -3.63
CA THR A 38 -9.41 -19.91 -3.36
C THR A 38 -9.54 -18.93 -2.21
N PHE A 39 -10.30 -17.86 -2.40
CA PHE A 39 -10.59 -16.86 -1.37
C PHE A 39 -12.08 -16.57 -1.36
N SER A 40 -12.61 -16.16 -0.21
CA SER A 40 -13.97 -15.62 -0.15
C SER A 40 -14.06 -14.26 -0.85
N LYS A 41 -15.26 -13.84 -1.22
CA LYS A 41 -15.49 -12.52 -1.83
C LYS A 41 -14.98 -11.38 -0.94
N ASP A 42 -15.12 -11.54 0.38
CA ASP A 42 -14.74 -10.53 1.37
C ASP A 42 -13.23 -10.46 1.61
N GLU A 43 -12.50 -11.50 1.23
CA GLU A 43 -11.04 -11.59 1.36
C GLU A 43 -10.31 -11.25 0.06
N TYR A 44 -11.02 -11.17 -1.07
CA TYR A 44 -10.38 -10.84 -2.34
C TYR A 44 -9.72 -9.46 -2.30
N GLY A 45 -8.45 -9.40 -2.72
CA GLY A 45 -7.66 -8.17 -2.74
C GLY A 45 -7.11 -7.75 -1.38
N LYS A 46 -7.41 -8.47 -0.29
CA LYS A 46 -6.80 -8.21 1.02
C LYS A 46 -5.47 -8.95 1.15
N PRO A 47 -4.43 -8.30 1.69
CA PRO A 47 -3.19 -8.99 1.99
C PRO A 47 -3.43 -10.03 3.10
N ILE A 48 -2.61 -11.09 3.11
CA ILE A 48 -2.63 -12.08 4.19
C ILE A 48 -2.26 -11.37 5.50
N PRO A 49 -3.01 -11.55 6.60
CA PRO A 49 -2.68 -10.96 7.89
C PRO A 49 -1.28 -11.34 8.38
N GLY A 50 -0.51 -10.38 8.87
CA GLY A 50 0.87 -10.52 9.31
C GLY A 50 1.89 -10.65 8.16
N SER A 51 1.46 -10.56 6.90
CA SER A 51 2.37 -10.62 5.77
C SER A 51 3.15 -9.32 5.56
N MET A 52 4.31 -9.41 4.88
CA MET A 52 5.06 -8.22 4.47
C MET A 52 4.26 -7.31 3.54
N THR A 53 3.29 -7.85 2.79
CA THR A 53 2.40 -7.05 1.93
C THR A 53 1.47 -6.18 2.77
N GLU A 54 0.89 -6.73 3.85
CA GLU A 54 0.07 -5.96 4.79
C GLU A 54 0.89 -4.83 5.44
N PHE A 55 2.08 -5.16 5.95
CA PHE A 55 2.97 -4.19 6.57
C PHE A 55 3.33 -3.04 5.61
N ARG A 56 3.74 -3.36 4.38
CA ARG A 56 4.05 -2.36 3.35
C ARG A 56 2.84 -1.52 2.97
N GLY A 57 1.65 -2.12 2.94
CA GLY A 57 0.39 -1.40 2.71
C GLY A 57 0.13 -0.36 3.79
N ALA A 58 0.30 -0.74 5.07
CA ALA A 58 0.16 0.18 6.19
C ALA A 58 1.22 1.30 6.17
N GLU A 59 2.47 0.98 5.86
CA GLU A 59 3.55 1.97 5.74
C GLU A 59 3.27 2.97 4.61
N ALA A 60 2.83 2.51 3.44
CA ALA A 60 2.48 3.36 2.31
C ALA A 60 1.29 4.27 2.65
N GLN A 61 0.26 3.74 3.32
CA GLN A 61 -0.87 4.53 3.79
C GLN A 61 -0.43 5.63 4.76
N ALA A 62 0.43 5.31 5.72
CA ALA A 62 0.98 6.28 6.66
C ALA A 62 1.78 7.39 5.96
N ARG A 63 2.60 7.04 4.96
CA ARG A 63 3.31 8.03 4.12
C ARG A 63 2.34 8.96 3.40
N VAL A 64 1.36 8.42 2.68
CA VAL A 64 0.38 9.24 1.94
C VAL A 64 -0.39 10.19 2.87
N CYS A 65 -0.79 9.73 4.05
CA CYS A 65 -1.45 10.60 5.02
C CYS A 65 -0.53 11.73 5.51
N THR A 66 0.76 11.44 5.70
CA THR A 66 1.75 12.45 6.07
C THR A 66 1.92 13.48 4.95
N GLU A 67 2.12 13.04 3.72
CA GLU A 67 2.25 13.91 2.54
C GLU A 67 1.00 14.79 2.34
N MET A 68 -0.20 14.23 2.56
CA MET A 68 -1.45 14.99 2.47
C MET A 68 -1.53 16.09 3.53
N LYS A 69 -1.05 15.81 4.75
CA LYS A 69 -1.01 16.79 5.84
C LYS A 69 -0.02 17.91 5.51
N GLU A 70 1.18 17.57 5.04
CA GLU A 70 2.19 18.53 4.59
C GLU A 70 1.64 19.43 3.46
N LEU A 71 0.96 18.85 2.48
CA LEU A 71 0.31 19.62 1.42
C LEU A 71 -0.73 20.61 1.98
N CYS A 72 -1.55 20.19 2.93
CA CYS A 72 -2.53 21.08 3.57
C CYS A 72 -1.84 22.21 4.35
N GLU A 73 -0.73 21.93 5.03
CA GLU A 73 0.07 22.93 5.74
C GLU A 73 0.66 23.96 4.76
N ILE A 74 1.23 23.51 3.64
CA ILE A 74 1.75 24.38 2.57
C ILE A 74 0.65 25.27 1.99
N ILE A 75 -0.52 24.71 1.67
CA ILE A 75 -1.67 25.48 1.16
C ILE A 75 -2.13 26.50 2.21
N ASN A 76 -2.14 26.12 3.48
CA ASN A 76 -2.55 27.01 4.55
C ASN A 76 -1.55 28.16 4.75
N GLU A 77 -0.24 27.91 4.65
CA GLU A 77 0.80 28.92 4.85
C GLU A 77 0.93 29.84 3.63
N TYR A 78 1.15 29.28 2.44
CA TYR A 78 1.48 30.01 1.22
C TYR A 78 0.28 30.30 0.32
N GLY A 79 -0.84 29.62 0.54
CA GLY A 79 -2.06 29.83 -0.25
C GLY A 79 -2.67 31.21 -0.04
N LYS A 80 -3.33 31.69 -1.10
CA LYS A 80 -3.98 32.99 -1.18
C LYS A 80 -5.48 32.85 -0.98
N THR A 81 -6.14 33.93 -0.57
CA THR A 81 -7.60 33.97 -0.55
C THR A 81 -8.11 33.88 -2.00
N PRO A 82 -8.99 32.93 -2.32
CA PRO A 82 -9.45 32.76 -3.68
C PRO A 82 -10.28 33.94 -4.19
N CYS A 83 -10.05 34.32 -5.45
CA CYS A 83 -10.95 35.20 -6.15
C CYS A 83 -12.21 34.41 -6.55
N LYS A 84 -13.34 34.69 -5.88
CA LYS A 84 -14.59 33.93 -6.04
C LYS A 84 -15.13 33.86 -7.48
N SER A 85 -14.73 34.79 -8.35
CA SER A 85 -15.11 34.79 -9.77
C SER A 85 -14.32 33.78 -10.62
N LEU A 86 -13.15 33.35 -10.16
CA LEU A 86 -12.26 32.43 -10.89
C LEU A 86 -12.32 31.00 -10.35
N LEU A 87 -13.07 30.76 -9.27
CA LEU A 87 -13.24 29.41 -8.73
C LEU A 87 -14.40 28.66 -9.37
N PRO A 88 -14.22 27.34 -9.58
CA PRO A 88 -15.33 26.46 -9.89
C PRO A 88 -16.43 26.56 -8.82
N PRO A 89 -17.72 26.38 -9.18
CA PRO A 89 -18.82 26.48 -8.24
C PRO A 89 -18.70 25.58 -7.00
N GLU A 90 -18.09 24.41 -7.14
CA GLU A 90 -17.81 23.45 -6.08
C GLU A 90 -16.78 23.93 -5.05
N LEU A 91 -16.00 24.97 -5.34
CA LEU A 91 -14.96 25.50 -4.45
C LEU A 91 -15.27 26.91 -3.92
N LYS A 92 -16.51 27.40 -4.07
CA LYS A 92 -16.91 28.76 -3.66
C LYS A 92 -16.59 29.10 -2.19
N ASP A 93 -16.57 28.09 -1.33
CA ASP A 93 -16.31 28.22 0.11
C ASP A 93 -14.85 27.93 0.50
N ALA A 94 -13.97 27.68 -0.49
CA ALA A 94 -12.55 27.48 -0.22
C ALA A 94 -11.94 28.71 0.46
N THR A 95 -11.21 28.49 1.55
CA THR A 95 -10.61 29.57 2.35
C THR A 95 -9.24 29.98 1.82
N LYS A 96 -8.49 29.02 1.28
CA LYS A 96 -7.12 29.15 0.77
C LYS A 96 -7.01 28.36 -0.51
N VAL A 97 -6.32 28.91 -1.50
CA VAL A 97 -5.97 28.20 -2.74
C VAL A 97 -4.52 28.50 -3.11
N ILE A 98 -3.86 27.51 -3.70
CA ILE A 98 -2.54 27.66 -4.32
C ILE A 98 -2.66 27.16 -5.75
N SER A 99 -2.04 27.86 -6.71
CA SER A 99 -1.97 27.33 -8.06
C SER A 99 -0.98 26.18 -8.14
N PHE A 100 -1.16 25.28 -9.11
CA PHE A 100 -0.21 24.19 -9.32
C PHE A 100 1.21 24.73 -9.60
N GLY A 101 1.35 25.81 -10.37
CA GLY A 101 2.66 26.41 -10.64
C GLY A 101 3.38 26.86 -9.37
N GLU A 102 2.66 27.52 -8.45
CA GLU A 102 3.22 27.98 -7.17
C GLU A 102 3.56 26.84 -6.20
N LEU A 103 2.85 25.71 -6.27
CA LEU A 103 3.11 24.55 -5.42
C LEU A 103 4.41 23.81 -5.80
N PHE A 104 4.85 23.91 -7.06
CA PHE A 104 5.98 23.16 -7.61
C PHE A 104 7.19 24.03 -7.99
N THR A 105 7.20 25.31 -7.58
CA THR A 105 8.36 26.23 -7.69
C THR A 105 9.05 26.41 -6.35
#